data_AF-A0A7C3LDL5-F1
#
_entry.id   AF-A0A7C3LDL5-F1
#
_cell.length_a   1.000
_cell.length_b   1.000
_cell.length_c   1.000
_cell.angle_alpha   90.00
_cell.angle_beta   90.00
_cell.angle_gamma   90.00
#
_symmetry.space_group_name_H-M   'P 1'
#
loop_
_entity.id
_entity.type
_entity.pdbx_description
1 polymer ?
#
loop_
_entity_poly.entity_id
_entity_poly.type
_entity_poly.pdbx_seq_one_letter_code
_entity_poly.pdbx_strand_id
1 'polypeptide(L)' 'MYIYDEQSNTWIALRDTRAYKRKRRQARDYWIAALLVMTILPLGAVIFLVLLMTFLTLTYLDESFYQFQ' A
#
# COMPACT_ATOMS: atom_id res chain seq x y z
N MET A 1 3.80 -15.48 -5.04
CA MET A 1 5.04 -15.22 -5.79
C MET A 1 6.18 -15.10 -4.79
N TYR A 2 7.23 -15.90 -4.94
CA TYR A 2 8.42 -15.90 -4.08
C TYR A 2 9.58 -15.27 -4.86
N ILE A 3 10.36 -14.41 -4.20
CA ILE A 3 11.56 -13.78 -4.76
C ILE A 3 12.75 -14.33 -4.00
N TYR A 4 13.81 -14.68 -4.72
CA TYR A 4 15.07 -15.08 -4.13
C TYR A 4 15.84 -13.82 -3.69
N ASP A 5 16.16 -13.74 -2.39
CA ASP A 5 16.95 -12.65 -1.81
C ASP A 5 18.43 -13.06 -1.75
N GLU A 6 19.29 -12.42 -2.54
CA GLU A 6 20.73 -12.69 -2.61
C GLU A 6 21.46 -12.34 -1.31
N GLN A 7 20.95 -11.40 -0.49
CA GLN A 7 21.62 -11.01 0.76
C GLN A 7 21.45 -12.04 1.87
N SER A 8 20.31 -12.73 1.91
CA SER A 8 19.99 -13.74 2.94
C SER A 8 19.98 -15.16 2.40
N ASN A 9 20.33 -15.36 1.12
CA ASN A 9 20.38 -16.63 0.42
C ASN A 9 19.11 -17.49 0.63
N THR A 10 17.95 -16.84 0.60
CA THR A 10 16.66 -17.47 0.97
C THR A 10 15.53 -16.99 0.06
N TRP A 11 14.56 -17.88 -0.19
CA TRP A 11 13.35 -17.55 -0.93
C TRP A 11 12.36 -16.85 0.00
N ILE A 12 12.15 -15.56 -0.21
CA ILE A 12 11.26 -14.74 0.59
C ILE A 12 9.98 -14.48 -0.19
N ALA A 13 8.82 -14.57 0.49
CA ALA A 13 7.56 -14.18 -0.13
C ALA A 13 7.62 -12.68 -0.51
N LEU A 14 7.05 -12.30 -1.65
CA LEU A 14 7.01 -10.90 -2.12
C LEU A 14 6.48 -9.93 -1.03
N ARG A 15 5.55 -10.42 -0.20
CA ARG A 15 4.93 -9.71 0.94
C ARG A 15 5.87 -9.48 2.13
N ASP A 16 6.94 -10.25 2.25
CA ASP A 16 7.92 -10.15 3.34
C ASP A 16 9.13 -9.28 3.00
N THR A 17 9.25 -8.87 1.75
CA THR A 17 10.29 -7.96 1.28
C THR A 17 10.21 -6.61 2.00
N ARG A 18 11.36 -5.98 2.24
CA ARG A 18 11.44 -4.63 2.85
C ARG A 18 10.68 -3.60 2.02
N ALA A 19 10.69 -3.74 0.69
CA ALA A 19 9.95 -2.88 -0.24
C ALA A 19 8.42 -2.95 0.00
N TYR A 20 7.86 -4.16 0.07
CA TYR A 20 6.43 -4.35 0.35
C TYR A 20 6.05 -3.85 1.75
N LYS A 21 6.88 -4.13 2.77
CA LYS A 21 6.66 -3.63 4.14
C LYS A 21 6.69 -2.10 4.21
N ARG A 22 7.59 -1.44 3.47
CA ARG A 22 7.66 0.03 3.40
C ARG A 22 6.44 0.63 2.72
N LYS A 23 6.01 0.08 1.57
CA LYS A 23 4.79 0.52 0.87
C LYS A 23 3.54 0.31 1.72
N ARG A 24 3.45 -0.81 2.45
CA ARG A 24 2.34 -1.05 3.38
C ARG A 24 2.28 -0.04 4.52
N ARG A 25 3.43 0.37 5.07
CA ARG A 25 3.47 1.45 6.08
C ARG A 25 3.01 2.78 5.49
N GLN A 26 3.49 3.15 4.31
CA GLN A 26 3.05 4.38 3.62
C GLN A 26 1.54 4.37 3.34
N ALA A 27 1.01 3.27 2.80
CA ALA A 27 -0.43 3.13 2.57
C ALA A 27 -1.23 3.31 3.87
N ARG A 28 -0.79 2.70 4.97
CA ARG A 28 -1.42 2.90 6.29
C ARG A 28 -1.38 4.35 6.73
N ASP A 29 -0.23 5.02 6.60
CA ASP A 29 -0.09 6.41 7.02
C ASP A 29 -0.95 7.36 6.17
N TYR A 30 -1.10 7.08 4.86
CA TYR A 30 -2.06 7.78 3.98
C TYR A 30 -3.51 7.53 4.38
N TRP A 31 -3.85 6.31 4.79
CA TRP A 31 -5.19 6.00 5.30
C TRP A 31 -5.49 6.75 6.60
N ILE A 32 -4.52 6.89 7.50
CA ILE A 32 -4.68 7.67 8.74
C ILE A 32 -4.93 9.15 8.41
N ALA A 33 -4.16 9.72 7.49
CA ALA A 33 -4.35 11.10 7.04
C ALA A 33 -5.73 11.29 6.37
N ALA A 34 -6.15 10.35 5.51
CA ALA A 34 -7.47 10.37 4.89
C ALA A 34 -8.60 10.28 5.93
N LEU A 35 -8.45 9.44 6.96
CA LEU A 35 -9.42 9.31 8.05
C LEU A 35 -9.58 10.61 8.84
N LEU A 36 -8.47 11.30 9.13
CA LEU A 36 -8.48 12.63 9.74
C LEU A 36 -9.24 13.64 8.90
N VAL A 37 -9.00 13.68 7.58
CA VAL A 37 -9.70 14.58 6.67
C VAL A 37 -11.19 14.23 6.58
N MET A 38 -11.54 12.95 6.54
CA MET A 38 -12.92 12.47 6.45
C MET A 38 -13.80 12.90 7.64
N THR A 39 -13.23 13.16 8.82
CA THR A 39 -14.01 13.61 9.99
C THR A 39 -14.73 14.95 9.78
N ILE A 40 -14.26 15.76 8.84
CA ILE A 40 -14.76 17.12 8.58
C ILE A 40 -15.71 17.14 7.37
N LEU A 41 -15.80 16.03 6.63
CA LEU A 41 -16.56 15.95 5.39
C LEU A 41 -17.95 15.31 5.59
N PRO A 42 -18.94 15.70 4.76
CA PRO A 42 -20.25 15.07 4.78
C PRO A 42 -20.16 13.60 4.33
N LEU A 43 -21.02 12.75 4.90
CA LEU A 43 -21.03 11.29 4.70
C LEU A 43 -20.94 10.85 3.23
N GLY A 44 -21.60 11.57 2.30
CA GLY A 44 -21.53 11.26 0.87
C GLY A 44 -20.13 11.40 0.28
N ALA A 45 -19.38 12.43 0.70
CA ALA A 45 -18.00 12.64 0.25
C ALA A 45 -17.03 11.65 0.91
N VAL A 46 -17.32 11.21 2.14
CA VAL A 46 -16.56 10.15 2.82
C VAL A 46 -16.64 8.84 2.05
N ILE A 47 -17.84 8.40 1.65
CA ILE A 47 -18.02 7.16 0.87
C ILE A 47 -17.24 7.22 -0.44
N PHE A 48 -17.30 8.36 -1.15
CA PHE A 48 -16.56 8.55 -2.39
C PHE A 48 -15.04 8.51 -2.17
N LEU A 49 -14.53 9.19 -1.15
CA LEU A 49 -13.11 9.18 -0.79
C LEU A 49 -12.63 7.79 -0.37
N VAL A 50 -13.43 7.00 0.35
CA VAL A 50 -13.09 5.63 0.74
C VAL A 50 -12.95 4.75 -0.50
N LEU A 51 -13.89 4.84 -1.45
CA LEU A 51 -13.80 4.11 -2.71
C LEU A 51 -12.57 4.53 -3.51
N LEU A 52 -12.34 5.83 -3.64
CA LEU A 52 -11.18 6.39 -4.34
C LEU A 52 -9.85 5.95 -3.70
N MET A 53 -9.75 6.05 -2.37
CA MET A 53 -8.55 5.62 -1.64
C MET A 53 -8.33 4.12 -1.75
N THR A 54 -9.38 3.31 -1.72
CA THR A 54 -9.26 1.86 -1.92
C THR A 54 -8.76 1.54 -3.32
N PHE A 55 -9.30 2.22 -4.34
CA PHE A 55 -8.84 2.06 -5.71
C PHE A 55 -7.38 2.50 -5.87
N LEU A 56 -7.01 3.69 -5.37
CA LEU A 56 -5.62 4.17 -5.37
C LEU A 56 -4.67 3.24 -4.62
N THR A 57 -5.10 2.72 -3.47
CA THR A 57 -4.31 1.77 -2.69
C THR A 57 -4.09 0.49 -3.48
N LEU A 58 -5.14 -0.04 -4.12
CA LEU A 58 -5.04 -1.22 -4.97
C LEU A 58 -4.13 -0.95 -6.17
N THR A 59 -4.32 0.13 -6.92
CA THR A 59 -3.45 0.49 -8.06
C THR A 59 -2.00 0.71 -7.64
N TYR A 60 -1.75 1.40 -6.53
CA TYR A 60 -0.39 1.64 -6.02
C TYR A 60 0.30 0.36 -5.53
N LEU A 61 -0.47 -0.58 -4.98
CA LEU A 61 0.03 -1.92 -4.64
C LEU A 61 0.21 -2.79 -5.88
N ASP A 62 -0.61 -2.64 -6.92
CA ASP A 62 -0.54 -3.42 -8.16
C ASP A 62 0.61 -2.95 -9.08
N GLU A 63 0.87 -1.64 -9.13
CA GLU A 63 2.06 -1.05 -9.77
C GLU A 63 3.38 -1.49 -9.12
N SER A 64 3.34 -2.20 -7.98
CA SER A 64 4.53 -2.75 -7.35
C SER A 64 5.05 -4.05 -7.98
N PHE A 65 4.97 -4.18 -9.31
CA PHE A 65 5.91 -5.03 -10.02
C PHE A 65 7.32 -4.62 -9.60
N TYR A 66 8.02 -5.57 -8.98
CA TYR A 66 9.37 -5.41 -8.43
C TYR A 66 10.31 -4.91 -9.54
N GLN A 67 10.61 -3.61 -9.58
CA GLN A 67 11.70 -3.11 -10.40
C GLN A 67 13.00 -3.50 -9.70
N PHE A 68 13.65 -4.54 -10.21
CA PHE A 68 15.06 -4.79 -9.94
C PHE A 68 15.84 -3.56 -10.42
N GLN A 69 16.40 -2.81 -9.47
CA GLN A 69 17.46 -1.84 -9.74
C GLN A 69 18.64 -2.16 -8.82
#